data_AF-A0A497MWC0-F1
#
_entry.id   AF-A0A497MWC0-F1
#
_cell.length_a   1.000
_cell.length_b   1.000
_cell.length_c   1.000
_cell.angle_alpha   90.00
_cell.angle_beta   90.00
_cell.angle_gamma   90.00
#
_symmetry.space_group_name_H-M   'P 1'
#
loop_
_entity.id
_entity.type
_entity.pdbx_description
1 polymer ?
#
loop_
_entity_poly.entity_id
_entity_poly.type
_entity_poly.pdbx_seq_one_letter_code
_entity_poly.pdbx_strand_id
1 'polypeptide(L)'
;MSFRRDVLEKINLFDDRITYGFDDLESVERVLNAGFKVLLNPEVRVFHRHRTKLAEFLSLNFRYGRGGALHLLAKRSKGRLSQWILKYLIGVLSGLGFIFLLFVAALITGLHLLMGIALGLLVSPWPILVGLYARRLKNRRMSKVLIYPIIDILRGLAFTAGALYQFLISAFKGR
;
A
#
# COMPACT_ATOMS: atom_id res chain seq x y z
N MET A 1 16.51 4.30 10.61
CA MET A 1 15.82 4.46 11.90
C MET A 1 16.70 3.86 12.99
N SER A 2 16.73 4.42 14.18
CA SER A 2 17.47 3.89 15.32
C SER A 2 16.56 3.83 16.54
N PHE A 3 16.66 2.76 17.33
CA PHE A 3 15.93 2.60 18.57
C PHE A 3 16.90 2.49 19.73
N ARG A 4 16.54 3.04 20.89
CA ARG A 4 17.25 2.71 22.12
C ARG A 4 16.93 1.27 22.52
N ARG A 5 17.95 0.51 22.92
CA ARG A 5 17.81 -0.90 23.30
C ARG A 5 16.79 -1.10 24.42
N ASP A 6 16.86 -0.29 25.47
CA ASP A 6 15.95 -0.35 26.61
C ASP A 6 14.49 -0.09 26.23
N VAL A 7 14.25 0.73 25.20
CA VAL A 7 12.90 0.97 24.66
C VAL A 7 12.39 -0.23 23.87
N LEU A 8 13.23 -0.87 23.04
CA LEU A 8 12.86 -2.08 22.31
C LEU A 8 12.55 -3.24 23.26
N GLU A 9 13.38 -3.44 24.28
CA GLU A 9 13.16 -4.50 25.29
C GLU A 9 11.81 -4.31 26.00
N LYS A 10 11.43 -3.07 26.32
CA LYS A 10 10.12 -2.76 26.95
C LYS A 10 8.90 -3.03 26.08
N ILE A 11 9.04 -2.99 24.75
CA ILE A 11 7.93 -3.32 23.84
C ILE A 11 7.95 -4.77 23.37
N ASN A 12 8.85 -5.61 23.92
CA ASN A 12 9.08 -6.99 23.51
C ASN A 12 9.68 -7.13 22.09
N LEU A 13 10.72 -6.32 21.80
CA LEU A 13 11.57 -6.40 20.60
C LEU A 13 10.78 -6.32 19.28
N PHE A 14 11.32 -6.82 18.16
CA PHE A 14 10.62 -6.86 16.87
C PHE A 14 9.69 -8.08 16.79
N ASP A 15 8.61 -7.96 16.02
CA ASP A 15 7.69 -9.07 15.78
C ASP A 15 8.11 -9.84 14.53
N ASP A 16 8.88 -10.93 14.72
CA ASP A 16 9.47 -11.73 13.63
C ASP A 16 8.44 -12.39 12.70
N ARG A 17 7.15 -12.38 13.07
CA ARG A 17 6.06 -12.83 12.20
C ARG A 17 5.82 -11.86 11.04
N ILE A 18 6.19 -10.59 11.20
CA ILE A 18 6.05 -9.56 10.17
C ILE A 18 7.32 -9.56 9.34
N THR A 19 7.25 -10.25 8.20
CA THR A 19 8.33 -10.29 7.22
C THR A 19 7.93 -9.47 5.99
N TYR A 20 8.92 -9.10 5.15
CA TYR A 20 8.72 -8.33 3.91
C TYR A 20 8.39 -6.84 4.08
N GLY A 21 8.69 -6.25 5.24
CA GLY A 21 8.54 -4.82 5.56
C GLY A 21 7.46 -4.58 6.61
N PHE A 22 7.30 -3.31 7.02
CA PHE A 22 6.42 -2.84 8.11
C PHE A 22 6.85 -3.23 9.53
N ASP A 23 7.94 -3.98 9.70
CA ASP A 23 8.58 -4.30 10.98
C ASP A 23 9.08 -3.04 11.69
N ASP A 24 9.57 -2.05 10.93
CA ASP A 24 9.95 -0.74 11.42
C ASP A 24 8.74 0.09 11.88
N LEU A 25 7.73 0.24 11.02
CA LEU A 25 6.51 1.02 11.28
C LEU A 25 5.65 0.44 12.40
N GLU A 26 5.53 -0.89 12.46
CA GLU A 26 4.84 -1.58 13.55
C GLU A 26 5.53 -1.34 14.89
N SER A 27 6.87 -1.40 14.90
CA SER A 27 7.64 -1.14 16.11
C SER A 27 7.50 0.32 16.55
N VAL A 28 7.48 1.28 15.61
CA VAL A 28 7.20 2.69 15.91
C VAL A 28 5.83 2.85 16.58
N GLU A 29 4.80 2.19 16.06
CA GLU A 29 3.46 2.25 16.63
C GLU A 29 3.44 1.70 18.06
N ARG A 30 4.13 0.60 18.34
CA ARG A 30 4.26 0.06 19.71
C ARG A 30 5.04 0.98 20.65
N VAL A 31 6.16 1.57 20.18
CA VAL A 31 6.93 2.55 20.95
C VAL A 31 6.03 3.72 21.37
N LEU A 32 5.26 4.27 20.43
CA LEU A 32 4.33 5.37 20.70
C LEU A 32 3.20 4.98 21.66
N ASN A 33 2.61 3.79 21.47
CA ASN A 33 1.54 3.29 22.33
C ASN A 33 2.03 2.99 23.77
N ALA A 34 3.31 2.70 23.95
CA ALA A 34 3.94 2.54 25.25
C ALA A 34 4.33 3.88 25.91
N GLY A 35 3.94 5.02 25.31
CA GLY A 35 4.16 6.36 25.88
C GLY A 35 5.54 6.95 25.60
N PHE A 36 6.38 6.30 24.79
CA PHE A 36 7.66 6.85 24.38
C PHE A 36 7.51 7.87 23.25
N LYS A 37 8.56 8.67 23.07
CA LYS A 37 8.62 9.70 22.03
C LYS A 37 9.47 9.22 20.86
N VAL A 38 9.03 9.57 19.65
CA VAL A 38 9.80 9.40 18.42
C VAL A 38 10.22 10.79 17.95
N LEU A 39 11.53 11.00 17.78
CA LEU A 39 12.10 12.27 17.38
C LEU A 39 12.62 12.19 15.95
N LEU A 40 12.26 13.17 15.13
CA LEU A 40 12.82 13.38 13.80
C LEU A 40 13.93 14.43 13.90
N ASN A 41 15.20 14.01 13.80
CA ASN A 41 16.33 14.94 13.78
C ASN A 41 16.66 15.32 12.33
N PRO A 42 16.46 16.59 11.91
CA PRO A 42 16.74 17.03 10.53
C PRO A 42 18.24 17.10 10.20
N GLU A 43 19.12 17.10 11.20
CA GLU A 43 20.57 17.13 11.01
C GLU A 43 21.14 15.76 10.62
N VAL A 44 20.41 14.67 10.94
CA VAL A 44 20.82 13.31 10.58
C VAL A 44 20.60 13.10 9.09
N ARG A 45 21.70 12.91 8.34
CA ARG A 45 21.67 12.64 6.91
C ARG A 45 21.84 11.14 6.65
N VAL A 46 20.89 10.57 5.89
CA VAL A 46 20.95 9.18 5.42
C VAL A 46 20.90 9.17 3.91
N PHE A 47 21.89 8.55 3.27
CA PHE A 47 21.93 8.40 1.82
C PHE A 47 21.27 7.09 1.42
N HIS A 48 20.13 7.18 0.74
CA HIS A 48 19.41 6.01 0.25
C HIS A 48 19.82 5.68 -1.17
N ARG A 49 20.24 4.43 -1.40
CA ARG A 49 20.36 3.90 -2.76
C ARG A 49 18.98 3.50 -3.26
N HIS A 50 18.42 4.31 -4.15
CA HIS A 50 17.14 3.99 -4.77
C HIS A 50 17.30 2.94 -5.88
N ARG A 51 16.30 2.07 -6.00
CA ARG A 51 16.17 1.17 -7.15
C ARG A 51 15.91 1.98 -8.40
N THR A 52 16.52 1.59 -9.50
CA THR A 52 16.44 2.31 -10.78
C THR A 52 15.50 1.65 -11.78
N LYS A 53 15.15 0.38 -11.58
CA LYS A 53 14.27 -0.39 -12.48
C LYS A 53 12.85 -0.47 -11.95
N LEU A 54 11.87 -0.27 -12.84
CA LEU A 54 10.44 -0.36 -12.51
C LEU A 54 10.08 -1.75 -11.96
N ALA A 55 10.59 -2.81 -12.56
CA ALA A 55 10.32 -4.18 -12.12
C ALA A 55 10.76 -4.40 -10.66
N GLU A 56 11.98 -3.98 -10.29
CA GLU A 56 12.48 -4.09 -8.91
C GLU A 56 11.63 -3.27 -7.93
N PHE A 57 11.18 -2.10 -8.37
CA PHE A 57 10.28 -1.25 -7.58
C PHE A 57 8.91 -1.91 -7.36
N LEU A 58 8.31 -2.50 -8.38
CA LEU A 58 7.03 -3.20 -8.26
C LEU A 58 7.16 -4.48 -7.42
N SER A 59 8.22 -5.26 -7.60
CA SER A 59 8.50 -6.43 -6.75
C SER A 59 8.68 -6.06 -5.28
N LEU A 60 9.29 -4.91 -4.98
CA LEU A 60 9.36 -4.40 -3.61
C LEU A 60 7.99 -4.05 -3.06
N ASN A 61 7.14 -3.36 -3.82
CA ASN A 61 5.79 -3.03 -3.39
C ASN A 61 4.92 -4.27 -3.21
N PHE A 62 5.10 -5.30 -4.03
CA PHE A 62 4.49 -6.62 -3.81
C PHE A 62 4.93 -7.24 -2.48
N ARG A 63 6.23 -7.19 -2.17
CA ARG A 63 6.75 -7.64 -0.86
C ARG A 63 6.14 -6.84 0.29
N TYR A 64 6.05 -5.51 0.17
CA TYR A 64 5.36 -4.69 1.14
C TYR A 64 3.89 -5.10 1.30
N GLY A 65 3.19 -5.40 0.21
CA GLY A 65 1.84 -5.95 0.25
C GLY A 65 1.74 -7.20 1.13
N ARG A 66 2.66 -8.14 0.96
CA ARG A 66 2.76 -9.34 1.80
C ARG A 66 3.00 -9.00 3.27
N GLY A 67 3.93 -8.09 3.55
CA GLY A 67 4.21 -7.65 4.93
C GLY A 67 3.01 -6.96 5.58
N GLY A 68 2.27 -6.14 4.82
CA GLY A 68 1.03 -5.52 5.28
C GLY A 68 -0.04 -6.56 5.64
N ALA A 69 -0.20 -7.61 4.83
CA ALA A 69 -1.11 -8.72 5.15
C ALA A 69 -0.66 -9.51 6.40
N LEU A 70 0.63 -9.82 6.56
CA LEU A 70 1.15 -10.45 7.77
C LEU A 70 0.91 -9.59 9.01
N HIS A 71 1.13 -8.28 8.91
CA HIS A 71 0.85 -7.33 9.97
C HIS A 71 -0.63 -7.35 10.38
N LEU A 72 -1.55 -7.33 9.40
CA LEU A 72 -3.00 -7.43 9.65
C LEU A 72 -3.38 -8.73 10.37
N LEU A 73 -2.84 -9.88 9.91
CA LEU A 73 -3.08 -11.19 10.51
C LEU A 73 -2.52 -11.28 11.94
N ALA A 74 -1.32 -10.76 12.18
CA ALA A 74 -0.65 -10.82 13.47
C ALA A 74 -1.33 -9.93 14.54
N LYS A 75 -1.89 -8.78 14.15
CA LYS A 75 -2.44 -7.78 15.08
C LYS A 75 -3.97 -7.71 15.11
N ARG A 76 -4.66 -8.56 14.35
CA ARG A 76 -6.14 -8.57 14.24
C ARG A 76 -6.71 -7.18 13.97
N SER A 77 -6.03 -6.39 13.14
CA SER A 77 -6.47 -5.08 12.66
C SER A 77 -6.66 -3.95 13.71
N LYS A 78 -6.05 -4.01 14.90
CA LYS A 78 -6.31 -3.01 15.97
C LYS A 78 -5.48 -1.73 15.92
N GLY A 79 -4.30 -1.74 15.27
CA GLY A 79 -3.41 -0.57 15.15
C GLY A 79 -3.88 0.47 14.12
N ARG A 80 -3.41 1.72 14.21
CA ARG A 80 -3.65 2.77 13.20
C ARG A 80 -3.06 2.36 11.85
N LEU A 81 -1.86 1.77 11.87
CA LEU A 81 -1.20 1.25 10.67
C LEU A 81 -2.05 0.16 10.01
N SER A 82 -2.49 -0.82 10.82
CA SER A 82 -3.42 -1.87 10.40
C SER A 82 -4.71 -1.29 9.79
N GLN A 83 -5.35 -0.32 10.45
CA GLN A 83 -6.57 0.32 9.95
C GLN A 83 -6.35 1.04 8.62
N TRP A 84 -5.20 1.69 8.45
CA TRP A 84 -4.85 2.33 7.19
C TRP A 84 -4.67 1.33 6.05
N ILE A 85 -3.94 0.24 6.29
CA ILE A 85 -3.74 -0.85 5.31
C ILE A 85 -5.09 -1.50 4.97
N LEU A 86 -5.93 -1.77 5.98
CA LEU A 86 -7.23 -2.40 5.78
C LEU A 86 -8.16 -1.51 4.95
N LYS A 87 -8.27 -0.22 5.28
CA LYS A 87 -9.09 0.74 4.51
C LYS A 87 -8.61 0.87 3.07
N TYR A 88 -7.30 0.88 2.86
CA TYR A 88 -6.71 0.89 1.53
C TYR A 88 -7.12 -0.36 0.74
N LEU A 89 -6.92 -1.55 1.29
CA LEU A 89 -7.26 -2.82 0.62
C LEU A 89 -8.76 -2.94 0.34
N ILE A 90 -9.60 -2.61 1.33
CA ILE A 90 -11.06 -2.61 1.14
C ILE A 90 -11.45 -1.66 0.01
N GLY A 91 -10.92 -0.42 0.00
CA GLY A 91 -11.24 0.55 -1.04
C GLY A 91 -10.84 0.12 -2.44
N VAL A 92 -9.64 -0.47 -2.60
CA VAL A 92 -9.19 -0.97 -3.90
C VAL A 92 -10.02 -2.18 -4.34
N LEU A 93 -10.20 -3.17 -3.46
CA LEU A 93 -10.90 -4.41 -3.80
C LEU A 93 -12.40 -4.19 -4.05
N SER A 94 -13.05 -3.35 -3.24
CA SER A 94 -14.47 -3.01 -3.45
C SER A 94 -14.66 -2.20 -4.72
N GLY A 95 -13.75 -1.26 -5.03
CA GLY A 95 -13.77 -0.50 -6.27
C GLY A 95 -13.62 -1.39 -7.51
N LEU A 96 -12.62 -2.29 -7.50
CA LEU A 96 -12.43 -3.26 -8.59
C LEU A 96 -13.60 -4.23 -8.71
N GLY A 97 -14.12 -4.73 -7.59
CA GLY A 97 -15.30 -5.60 -7.57
C GLY A 97 -16.54 -4.91 -8.13
N PHE A 98 -16.77 -3.65 -7.77
CA PHE A 98 -17.89 -2.87 -8.30
C PHE A 98 -17.77 -2.64 -9.82
N ILE A 99 -16.59 -2.28 -10.31
CA ILE A 99 -16.32 -2.16 -11.76
C ILE A 99 -16.56 -3.50 -12.48
N PHE A 100 -16.10 -4.60 -11.89
CA PHE A 100 -16.30 -5.94 -12.44
C PHE A 100 -17.79 -6.31 -12.51
N LEU A 101 -18.56 -6.04 -11.45
CA LEU A 101 -20.01 -6.29 -11.44
C LEU A 101 -20.74 -5.45 -12.50
N LEU A 102 -20.38 -4.18 -12.69
CA LEU A 102 -20.94 -3.35 -13.76
C LEU A 102 -20.62 -3.92 -15.14
N PHE A 103 -19.39 -4.39 -15.34
CA PHE A 103 -18.97 -5.01 -16.59
C PHE A 103 -19.77 -6.29 -16.89
N VAL A 104 -19.93 -7.18 -15.90
CA VAL A 104 -20.75 -8.40 -16.03
C VAL A 104 -22.21 -8.05 -16.29
N ALA A 105 -22.78 -7.09 -15.58
CA ALA A 105 -24.16 -6.63 -15.80
C ALA A 105 -24.35 -6.08 -17.22
N ALA A 106 -23.38 -5.34 -17.76
CA ALA A 106 -23.40 -4.86 -19.13
C ALA A 106 -23.43 -6.02 -20.15
N LEU A 107 -22.66 -7.09 -19.91
CA LEU A 107 -22.64 -8.27 -20.77
C LEU A 107 -23.97 -9.04 -20.74
N ILE A 108 -24.58 -9.20 -19.56
CA ILE A 108 -25.85 -9.93 -19.40
C ILE A 108 -27.02 -9.17 -20.01
N THR A 109 -27.07 -7.84 -19.81
CA THR A 109 -28.21 -7.01 -20.22
C THR A 109 -28.08 -6.45 -21.64
N GLY A 110 -26.88 -6.47 -22.22
CA GLY A 110 -26.57 -5.80 -23.48
C GLY A 110 -26.53 -4.27 -23.39
N LEU A 111 -26.64 -3.68 -22.20
CA LEU A 111 -26.66 -2.23 -22.02
C LEU A 111 -25.26 -1.62 -22.18
N HIS A 112 -25.00 -1.02 -23.33
CA HIS A 112 -23.74 -0.32 -23.63
C HIS A 112 -23.41 0.82 -22.66
N LEU A 113 -24.41 1.46 -22.04
CA LEU A 113 -24.18 2.50 -21.03
C LEU A 113 -23.42 1.95 -19.81
N LEU A 114 -23.76 0.75 -19.32
CA LEU A 114 -23.08 0.13 -18.19
C LEU A 114 -21.61 -0.19 -18.53
N MET A 115 -21.36 -0.63 -19.77
CA MET A 115 -20.01 -0.84 -20.29
C MET A 115 -19.22 0.48 -20.28
N GLY A 116 -19.81 1.56 -20.78
CA GLY A 116 -19.19 2.89 -20.78
C GLY A 116 -18.86 3.39 -19.37
N ILE A 117 -19.76 3.20 -18.41
CA ILE A 117 -19.53 3.55 -17.00
C ILE A 117 -18.39 2.72 -16.41
N ALA A 118 -18.39 1.39 -16.63
CA ALA A 118 -17.34 0.51 -16.11
C ALA A 118 -15.95 0.91 -16.65
N LEU A 119 -15.83 1.14 -17.95
CA LEU A 119 -14.59 1.60 -18.59
C LEU A 119 -14.17 3.00 -18.10
N GLY A 120 -15.13 3.92 -17.97
CA GLY A 120 -14.90 5.26 -17.44
C GLY A 120 -14.35 5.21 -16.01
N LEU A 121 -14.96 4.42 -15.13
CA LEU A 121 -14.49 4.24 -13.75
C LEU A 121 -13.11 3.58 -13.69
N LEU A 122 -12.84 2.60 -14.55
CA LEU A 122 -11.53 1.92 -14.62
C LEU A 122 -10.40 2.89 -14.98
N VAL A 123 -10.64 3.81 -15.92
CA VAL A 123 -9.63 4.77 -16.40
C VAL A 123 -9.56 6.02 -15.51
N SER A 124 -10.64 6.38 -14.81
CA SER A 124 -10.77 7.60 -14.00
C SER A 124 -9.67 7.89 -12.97
N PRO A 125 -9.00 6.92 -12.32
CA PRO A 125 -7.94 7.23 -11.36
C PRO A 125 -6.74 7.94 -12.00
N TRP A 126 -6.42 7.63 -13.26
CA TRP A 126 -5.29 8.23 -13.95
C TRP A 126 -5.43 9.75 -14.15
N PRO A 127 -6.49 10.30 -14.78
CA PRO A 127 -6.64 11.73 -14.96
C PRO A 127 -6.79 12.49 -13.63
N ILE A 128 -7.41 11.88 -12.62
CA ILE A 128 -7.49 12.46 -11.26
C ILE A 128 -6.08 12.64 -10.69
N LEU A 129 -5.25 11.60 -10.75
CA LEU A 129 -3.86 11.67 -10.28
C LEU A 129 -3.04 12.65 -11.12
N VAL A 130 -3.18 12.67 -12.45
CA VAL A 130 -2.55 13.67 -13.32
C VAL A 130 -2.87 15.09 -12.84
N GLY A 131 -4.14 15.40 -12.56
CA GLY A 131 -4.54 16.70 -12.02
C GLY A 131 -3.89 17.02 -10.67
N LEU A 132 -3.79 16.05 -9.77
CA LEU A 132 -3.11 16.22 -8.47
C LEU A 132 -1.59 16.46 -8.61
N TYR A 133 -0.92 15.70 -9.48
CA TYR A 133 0.50 15.86 -9.76
C TYR A 133 0.80 17.17 -10.50
N ALA A 134 -0.06 17.58 -11.44
CA ALA A 134 0.05 18.86 -12.14
C ALA A 134 -0.01 20.07 -11.17
N ARG A 135 -0.85 19.98 -10.13
CA ARG A 135 -0.97 21.01 -9.07
C ARG A 135 0.22 21.02 -8.10
N ARG A 136 0.81 19.86 -7.79
CA ARG A 136 1.85 19.73 -6.75
C ARG A 136 3.29 19.82 -7.27
N LEU A 137 3.55 19.44 -8.53
CA LEU A 137 4.90 19.44 -9.07
C LEU A 137 5.36 20.86 -9.42
N LYS A 138 6.25 21.42 -8.59
CA LYS A 138 6.91 22.72 -8.83
C LYS A 138 7.66 22.75 -10.16
N ASN A 139 8.24 21.63 -10.58
CA ASN A 139 8.93 21.48 -11.84
C ASN A 139 7.99 20.80 -12.85
N ARG A 140 7.36 21.60 -13.73
CA ARG A 140 6.27 21.19 -14.64
C ARG A 140 6.73 20.35 -15.85
N ARG A 141 7.74 19.49 -15.68
CA ARG A 141 8.14 18.60 -16.78
C ARG A 141 6.99 17.65 -17.08
N MET A 142 6.35 17.83 -18.23
CA MET A 142 5.09 17.16 -18.59
C MET A 142 5.18 15.63 -18.50
N SER A 143 6.34 15.07 -18.85
CA SER A 143 6.58 13.63 -18.74
C SER A 143 6.39 13.10 -17.31
N LYS A 144 6.80 13.84 -16.28
CA LYS A 144 6.63 13.41 -14.87
C LYS A 144 5.16 13.44 -14.45
N VAL A 145 4.42 14.45 -14.91
CA VAL A 145 2.99 14.63 -14.62
C VAL A 145 2.17 13.46 -15.18
N LEU A 146 2.57 12.89 -16.32
CA LEU A 146 1.88 11.76 -16.96
C LEU A 146 2.36 10.40 -16.46
N ILE A 147 3.68 10.22 -16.26
CA ILE A 147 4.28 8.93 -15.92
C ILE A 147 4.10 8.59 -14.44
N TYR A 148 4.24 9.56 -13.52
CA TYR A 148 4.18 9.27 -12.09
C TYR A 148 2.82 8.71 -11.64
N PRO A 149 1.67 9.22 -12.13
CA PRO A 149 0.37 8.58 -11.89
C PRO A 149 0.32 7.10 -12.28
N ILE A 150 0.91 6.73 -13.43
CA ILE A 150 0.95 5.34 -13.88
C ILE A 150 1.76 4.48 -12.90
N ILE A 151 2.94 4.96 -12.50
CA ILE A 151 3.78 4.27 -11.52
C ILE A 151 3.06 4.14 -10.16
N ASP A 152 2.30 5.16 -9.76
CA ASP A 152 1.53 5.19 -8.51
C ASP A 152 0.40 4.15 -8.50
N ILE A 153 -0.33 4.04 -9.62
CA ILE A 153 -1.34 2.99 -9.80
C ILE A 153 -0.69 1.61 -9.79
N LEU A 154 0.39 1.41 -10.56
CA LEU A 154 1.08 0.12 -10.64
C LEU A 154 1.63 -0.34 -9.29
N ARG A 155 2.23 0.55 -8.50
CA ARG A 155 2.70 0.17 -7.16
C ARG A 155 1.55 -0.21 -6.22
N GLY A 156 0.40 0.47 -6.34
CA GLY A 156 -0.78 0.15 -5.54
C GLY A 156 -1.36 -1.22 -5.89
N LEU A 157 -1.45 -1.53 -7.19
CA LEU A 157 -1.84 -2.85 -7.67
C LEU A 157 -0.86 -3.94 -7.22
N ALA A 158 0.45 -3.68 -7.32
CA ALA A 158 1.48 -4.61 -6.84
C ALA A 158 1.36 -4.88 -5.34
N PHE A 159 1.13 -3.83 -4.53
CA PHE A 159 0.88 -3.96 -3.10
C PHE A 159 -0.36 -4.81 -2.80
N THR A 160 -1.50 -4.49 -3.44
CA THR A 160 -2.75 -5.25 -3.25
C THR A 160 -2.59 -6.71 -3.66
N ALA A 161 -1.93 -6.99 -4.79
CA ALA A 161 -1.63 -8.35 -5.24
C ALA A 161 -0.76 -9.11 -4.22
N GLY A 162 0.25 -8.45 -3.65
CA GLY A 162 1.09 -9.02 -2.59
C GLY A 162 0.30 -9.36 -1.33
N ALA A 163 -0.61 -8.48 -0.91
CA ALA A 163 -1.47 -8.71 0.24
C ALA A 163 -2.39 -9.91 0.02
N LEU A 164 -3.07 -9.97 -1.13
CA LEU A 164 -3.95 -11.10 -1.51
C LEU A 164 -3.18 -12.43 -1.55
N TYR A 165 -2.02 -12.45 -2.19
CA TYR A 165 -1.15 -13.63 -2.25
C TYR A 165 -0.81 -14.16 -0.86
N GLN A 166 -0.47 -13.25 0.06
CA GLN A 166 -0.12 -13.63 1.42
C GLN A 166 -1.32 -14.12 2.22
N PHE A 167 -2.51 -13.53 2.06
CA PHE A 167 -3.73 -14.04 2.68
C PHE A 167 -4.06 -15.45 2.21
N LEU A 168 -3.95 -15.71 0.90
CA LEU A 168 -4.17 -17.04 0.32
C LEU A 168 -3.22 -18.07 0.94
N ILE A 169 -1.90 -17.80 0.94
CA ILE A 169 -0.92 -18.73 1.53
C ILE A 169 -1.18 -18.96 3.01
N SER A 170 -1.46 -17.92 3.77
CA SER A 170 -1.74 -18.05 5.20
C SER A 170 -3.01 -18.86 5.47
N ALA A 171 -4.03 -18.77 4.59
CA ALA A 171 -5.25 -19.58 4.70
C ALA A 171 -4.97 -21.08 4.44
N PHE A 172 -4.08 -21.41 3.49
CA PHE A 172 -3.70 -22.80 3.21
C PHE A 172 -2.75 -23.39 4.25
N LYS A 173 -1.88 -22.57 4.87
CA LYS A 173 -0.96 -23.00 5.95
C LYS A 173 -1.63 -23.10 7.32
N GLY A 174 -2.83 -22.55 7.48
CA GLY A 174 -3.62 -22.61 8.71
C GLY A 174 -4.47 -23.88 8.88
N ARG A 175 -4.18 -24.94 8.12
CA ARG A 175 -4.70 -26.30 8.30
C ARG A 175 -3.56 -27.24 8.68
#